data_AF-A0AA37B4S3-F1
#
_entry.id   AF-A0AA37B4S3-F1
#
_cell.length_a   1.000
_cell.length_b   1.000
_cell.length_c   1.000
_cell.angle_alpha   90.00
_cell.angle_beta   90.00
_cell.angle_gamma   90.00
#
_symmetry.space_group_name_H-M   'P 1'
#
loop_
_entity.id
_entity.type
_entity.pdbx_description
1 polymer ?
#
loop_
_entity_poly.entity_id
_entity_poly.type
_entity_poly.pdbx_seq_one_letter_code
_entity_poly.pdbx_strand_id
1 'polypeptide(L)'
;MKLFTRAAIFGISLLTTPFVHAAFITTQEAALDSIYSQATFGQNIIDIRIGTATELVFPELLDITTSAEVSQLFSQHVGPSNVVNFYFIDTISACGSQINRGIVGCGEYFGNDFVVESSYAAGSLGGELLAHELGHNLGLPHLSGAYLMNPSLNNRTLITEPEVERIFRSPLVQNDNDYFWIDINPVLIVAEATRVSEPASVFMFSSLLLVFLFSRSRHRSYYESIAP
;
A
#
# COMPACT_ATOMS: atom_id res chain seq x y z
N MET A 1 -44.73 31.11 -37.30
CA MET A 1 -44.16 31.79 -36.11
C MET A 1 -44.47 30.92 -34.89
N LYS A 2 -43.41 30.38 -34.25
CA LYS A 2 -43.35 29.79 -32.89
C LYS A 2 -44.07 28.43 -32.69
N LEU A 3 -43.53 27.44 -31.99
CA LEU A 3 -42.20 27.17 -31.42
C LEU A 3 -42.20 25.67 -31.09
N PHE A 4 -41.12 24.96 -31.43
CA PHE A 4 -40.86 23.59 -31.00
C PHE A 4 -40.80 23.50 -29.47
N THR A 5 -41.63 22.68 -28.84
CA THR A 5 -41.46 22.31 -27.43
C THR A 5 -40.54 21.10 -27.35
N ARG A 6 -39.29 21.40 -26.98
CA ARG A 6 -38.16 20.49 -26.81
C ARG A 6 -38.43 19.50 -25.65
N ALA A 7 -38.36 18.20 -25.92
CA ALA A 7 -38.21 17.19 -24.87
C ALA A 7 -36.75 17.22 -24.38
N ALA A 8 -36.49 17.91 -23.28
CA ALA A 8 -35.24 17.83 -22.55
C ALA A 8 -35.31 16.64 -21.58
N ILE A 9 -34.61 15.55 -21.90
CA ILE A 9 -34.31 14.49 -20.94
C ILE A 9 -32.93 14.82 -20.38
N PHE A 10 -32.89 15.40 -19.18
CA PHE A 10 -31.67 15.56 -18.41
C PHE A 10 -31.31 14.19 -17.82
N GLY A 11 -30.38 13.48 -18.47
CA GLY A 11 -29.69 12.36 -17.85
C GLY A 11 -28.62 12.89 -16.90
N ILE A 12 -28.94 13.06 -15.63
CA ILE A 12 -27.91 13.23 -14.59
C ILE A 12 -27.27 11.85 -14.43
N SER A 13 -26.21 11.60 -15.19
CA SER A 13 -25.27 10.53 -14.84
C SER A 13 -24.58 11.00 -13.56
N LEU A 14 -24.96 10.41 -12.42
CA LEU A 14 -24.23 10.58 -11.18
C LEU A 14 -22.83 9.99 -11.43
N LEU A 15 -21.87 10.85 -11.78
CA LEU A 15 -20.46 10.50 -11.74
C LEU A 15 -20.12 10.29 -10.27
N THR A 16 -20.34 9.09 -9.75
CA THR A 16 -19.62 8.65 -8.57
C THR A 16 -18.17 8.57 -9.03
N THR A 17 -17.38 9.60 -8.73
CA THR A 17 -15.93 9.49 -8.84
C THR A 17 -15.56 8.35 -7.92
N PRO A 18 -15.05 7.21 -8.42
CA PRO A 18 -14.43 6.26 -7.52
C PRO A 18 -13.34 7.04 -6.77
N PHE A 19 -13.34 6.95 -5.44
CA PHE A 19 -12.16 7.35 -4.69
C PHE A 19 -11.04 6.47 -5.22
N VAL A 20 -10.13 7.05 -6.01
CA VAL A 20 -8.96 6.33 -6.51
C VAL A 20 -8.07 6.14 -5.29
N HIS A 21 -8.20 4.97 -4.68
CA HIS A 21 -7.24 4.41 -3.74
C HIS A 21 -6.01 4.06 -4.56
N ALA A 22 -4.86 4.60 -4.15
CA ALA A 22 -3.70 4.78 -5.00
C ALA A 22 -2.46 4.07 -4.47
N ALA A 23 -2.58 3.29 -3.39
CA ALA A 23 -1.50 2.53 -2.78
C ALA A 23 -0.70 1.74 -3.83
N PHE A 24 0.61 1.67 -3.62
CA PHE A 24 1.53 1.00 -4.52
C PHE A 24 2.76 0.52 -3.76
N ILE A 25 3.39 -0.52 -4.27
CA ILE A 25 4.58 -1.11 -3.65
C ILE A 25 5.81 -0.28 -4.01
N THR A 26 6.61 0.07 -3.00
CA THR A 26 7.99 0.58 -3.15
C THR A 26 8.90 -0.18 -2.20
N THR A 27 9.94 -0.83 -2.72
CA THR A 27 10.70 -1.82 -1.93
C THR A 27 12.00 -1.26 -1.33
N GLN A 28 12.57 -0.19 -1.91
CA GLN A 28 13.81 0.48 -1.46
C GLN A 28 14.96 -0.48 -1.06
N GLU A 29 15.06 -1.64 -1.73
CA GLU A 29 15.96 -2.75 -1.35
C GLU A 29 17.40 -2.28 -1.13
N ALA A 30 17.97 -1.53 -2.07
CA ALA A 30 19.33 -1.01 -1.95
C ALA A 30 19.55 -0.08 -0.73
N ALA A 31 18.52 0.65 -0.30
CA ALA A 31 18.60 1.48 0.90
C ALA A 31 18.52 0.62 2.17
N LEU A 32 17.66 -0.40 2.18
CA LEU A 32 17.57 -1.37 3.26
C LEU A 32 18.89 -2.12 3.44
N ASP A 33 19.45 -2.65 2.36
CA ASP A 33 20.77 -3.30 2.37
C ASP A 33 21.83 -2.38 2.96
N SER A 34 21.92 -1.13 2.47
CA SER A 34 22.89 -0.16 2.98
C SER A 34 22.73 0.13 4.48
N ILE A 35 21.53 0.02 5.03
CA ILE A 35 21.25 0.26 6.46
C ILE A 35 21.59 -1.00 7.28
N TYR A 36 21.23 -2.19 6.81
CA TYR A 36 21.51 -3.45 7.51
C TYR A 36 22.89 -4.06 7.20
N SER A 37 23.70 -3.36 6.40
CA SER A 37 25.12 -3.65 6.14
C SER A 37 26.07 -2.58 6.69
N GLN A 38 25.62 -1.73 7.63
CA GLN A 38 26.46 -0.69 8.25
C GLN A 38 27.69 -1.29 8.94
N ALA A 39 28.73 -0.48 9.14
CA ALA A 39 29.97 -0.93 9.78
C ALA A 39 29.78 -1.54 11.19
N THR A 40 28.70 -1.17 11.90
CA THR A 40 28.34 -1.73 13.21
C THR A 40 27.97 -3.22 13.16
N PHE A 41 27.66 -3.77 11.98
CA PHE A 41 27.46 -5.20 11.74
C PHE A 41 28.77 -5.98 11.58
N GLY A 42 29.91 -5.30 11.47
CA GLY A 42 31.20 -5.94 11.27
C GLY A 42 31.24 -6.72 9.95
N GLN A 43 31.52 -8.02 10.02
CA GLN A 43 31.50 -8.92 8.85
C GLN A 43 30.13 -9.61 8.66
N ASN A 44 29.25 -9.54 9.65
CA ASN A 44 27.96 -10.20 9.62
C ASN A 44 26.92 -9.22 9.09
N ILE A 45 27.01 -8.85 7.82
CA ILE A 45 26.00 -8.00 7.19
C ILE A 45 24.75 -8.81 6.87
N ILE A 46 23.58 -8.16 6.84
CA ILE A 46 22.31 -8.81 6.49
C ILE A 46 21.88 -8.37 5.10
N ASP A 47 21.68 -9.33 4.22
CA ASP A 47 21.10 -9.15 2.88
C ASP A 47 19.58 -9.07 2.98
N ILE A 48 18.99 -8.04 2.38
CA ILE A 48 17.54 -7.85 2.34
C ILE A 48 17.02 -8.39 1.02
N ARG A 49 16.15 -9.40 1.08
CA ARG A 49 15.68 -10.12 -0.11
C ARG A 49 14.22 -9.85 -0.34
N ILE A 50 13.94 -9.04 -1.36
CA ILE A 50 12.56 -8.74 -1.73
C ILE A 50 12.00 -9.84 -2.62
N GLY A 51 10.98 -10.52 -2.11
CA GLY A 51 10.22 -11.57 -2.78
C GLY A 51 9.20 -11.03 -3.79
N THR A 52 8.34 -11.94 -4.25
CA THR A 52 7.27 -11.60 -5.20
C THR A 52 6.15 -10.86 -4.51
N ALA A 53 5.68 -9.77 -5.12
CA ALA A 53 4.55 -9.01 -4.61
C ALA A 53 3.25 -9.82 -4.54
N THR A 54 2.54 -9.64 -3.42
CA THR A 54 1.19 -10.17 -3.19
C THR A 54 0.17 -9.03 -3.17
N GLU A 55 -1.03 -9.25 -3.67
CA GLU A 55 -2.17 -8.33 -3.49
C GLU A 55 -3.21 -8.99 -2.61
N LEU A 56 -3.76 -8.23 -1.66
CA LEU A 56 -4.89 -8.64 -0.83
C LEU A 56 -6.04 -7.64 -0.97
N VAL A 57 -7.27 -8.16 -1.10
CA VAL A 57 -8.47 -7.33 -1.30
C VAL A 57 -9.14 -7.09 0.05
N PHE A 58 -8.85 -5.95 0.66
CA PHE A 58 -9.43 -5.50 1.93
C PHE A 58 -9.76 -3.99 1.85
N PRO A 59 -10.91 -3.63 1.26
CA PRO A 59 -11.29 -2.23 1.08
C PRO A 59 -11.33 -1.41 2.37
N GLU A 60 -11.63 -2.06 3.49
CA GLU A 60 -11.70 -1.45 4.81
C GLU A 60 -10.34 -1.20 5.47
N LEU A 61 -9.24 -1.73 4.90
CA LEU A 61 -7.88 -1.61 5.45
C LEU A 61 -6.98 -0.70 4.60
N LEU A 62 -7.53 0.04 3.64
CA LEU A 62 -6.78 1.00 2.83
C LEU A 62 -6.40 2.24 3.64
N ASP A 63 -7.26 2.63 4.57
CA ASP A 63 -7.06 3.74 5.51
C ASP A 63 -7.13 3.21 6.95
N ILE A 64 -5.99 3.10 7.61
CA ILE A 64 -5.92 2.62 9.00
C ILE A 64 -6.01 3.79 9.97
N THR A 65 -7.02 3.77 10.84
CA THR A 65 -7.27 4.83 11.83
C THR A 65 -7.33 4.33 13.27
N THR A 66 -7.29 3.01 13.46
CA THR A 66 -7.36 2.36 14.76
C THR A 66 -6.34 1.24 14.87
N SER A 67 -5.91 0.95 16.11
CA SER A 67 -5.03 -0.18 16.40
C SER A 67 -5.68 -1.54 16.10
N ALA A 68 -7.01 -1.61 16.10
CA ALA A 68 -7.74 -2.83 15.76
C ALA A 68 -7.59 -3.18 14.28
N GLU A 69 -7.60 -2.17 13.40
CA GLU A 69 -7.35 -2.34 11.96
C GLU A 69 -5.90 -2.78 11.69
N VAL A 70 -4.92 -2.25 12.43
CA VAL A 70 -3.52 -2.74 12.36
C VAL A 70 -3.46 -4.24 12.70
N SER A 71 -4.04 -4.63 13.84
CA SER A 71 -4.08 -6.04 14.25
C SER A 71 -4.85 -6.92 13.25
N GLN A 72 -5.93 -6.41 12.68
CA GLN A 72 -6.68 -7.10 11.63
C GLN A 72 -5.79 -7.33 10.40
N LEU A 73 -5.05 -6.32 9.96
CA LEU A 73 -4.13 -6.41 8.83
C LEU A 73 -3.03 -7.45 9.09
N PHE A 74 -2.35 -7.38 10.24
CA PHE A 74 -1.26 -8.32 10.57
C PHE A 74 -1.74 -9.76 10.72
N SER A 75 -3.01 -9.99 11.08
CA SER A 75 -3.60 -11.34 11.06
C SER A 75 -3.70 -11.96 9.66
N GLN A 76 -3.47 -11.18 8.60
CA GLN A 76 -3.48 -11.62 7.20
C GLN A 76 -2.08 -11.99 6.68
N HIS A 77 -1.16 -12.36 7.57
CA HIS A 77 0.20 -12.75 7.20
C HIS A 77 0.24 -13.73 6.02
N VAL A 78 1.20 -13.51 5.12
CA VAL A 78 1.36 -14.26 3.86
C VAL A 78 2.75 -14.85 3.83
N GLY A 79 2.81 -16.18 3.94
CA GLY A 79 4.06 -16.92 3.90
C GLY A 79 4.39 -17.58 5.25
N PRO A 80 5.60 -18.11 5.39
CA PRO A 80 6.07 -18.71 6.63
C PRO A 80 6.44 -17.63 7.67
N SER A 81 6.47 -17.99 8.95
CA SER A 81 6.70 -17.08 10.07
C SER A 81 8.10 -16.42 10.11
N ASN A 82 9.02 -16.84 9.25
CA ASN A 82 10.36 -16.27 9.11
C ASN A 82 10.49 -15.31 7.91
N VAL A 83 9.38 -15.01 7.23
CA VAL A 83 9.30 -14.00 6.17
C VAL A 83 8.57 -12.78 6.72
N VAL A 84 9.07 -11.59 6.40
CA VAL A 84 8.46 -10.32 6.82
C VAL A 84 7.50 -9.81 5.75
N ASN A 85 6.28 -9.45 6.15
CA ASN A 85 5.33 -8.81 5.26
C ASN A 85 5.43 -7.29 5.33
N PHE A 86 5.63 -6.66 4.16
CA PHE A 86 5.59 -5.20 4.01
C PHE A 86 4.23 -4.82 3.43
N TYR A 87 3.28 -4.43 4.26
CA TYR A 87 1.99 -3.96 3.77
C TYR A 87 2.08 -2.51 3.29
N PHE A 88 1.56 -2.26 2.10
CA PHE A 88 1.43 -0.95 1.49
C PHE A 88 -0.04 -0.58 1.40
N ILE A 89 -0.40 0.55 2.02
CA ILE A 89 -1.76 1.08 2.07
C ILE A 89 -1.80 2.56 1.67
N ASP A 90 -2.99 3.17 1.66
CA ASP A 90 -3.17 4.58 1.30
C ASP A 90 -2.82 5.51 2.44
N THR A 91 -3.36 5.29 3.65
CA THR A 91 -3.02 6.09 4.83
C THR A 91 -3.00 5.27 6.11
N ILE A 92 -2.17 5.69 7.06
CA ILE A 92 -2.19 5.17 8.43
C ILE A 92 -2.19 6.35 9.40
N SER A 93 -2.86 6.21 10.54
CA SER A 93 -2.83 7.20 11.61
C SER A 93 -2.89 6.58 13.00
N ALA A 94 -2.75 5.25 13.10
CA ALA A 94 -2.76 4.53 14.36
C ALA A 94 -1.63 3.49 14.40
N CYS A 95 -0.97 3.38 15.54
CA CYS A 95 0.01 2.34 15.82
C CYS A 95 0.12 2.09 17.33
N GLY A 96 0.07 0.82 17.73
CA GLY A 96 0.08 0.46 19.16
C GLY A 96 -1.07 1.12 19.91
N SER A 97 -0.78 1.93 20.93
CA SER A 97 -1.81 2.69 21.68
C SER A 97 -1.94 4.16 21.24
N GLN A 98 -1.27 4.55 20.15
CA GLN A 98 -1.23 5.93 19.68
C GLN A 98 -2.09 6.12 18.43
N ILE A 99 -2.76 7.26 18.35
CA ILE A 99 -3.49 7.72 17.17
C ILE A 99 -3.01 9.14 16.86
N ASN A 100 -2.33 9.30 15.74
CA ASN A 100 -1.74 10.56 15.28
C ASN A 100 -1.59 10.53 13.74
N ARG A 101 -2.02 11.60 13.07
CA ARG A 101 -1.92 11.75 11.60
C ARG A 101 -0.48 11.86 11.07
N GLY A 102 0.50 12.02 11.94
CA GLY A 102 1.92 11.98 11.58
C GLY A 102 2.53 10.58 11.59
N ILE A 103 1.75 9.55 11.96
CA ILE A 103 2.17 8.14 11.84
C ILE A 103 2.11 7.78 10.36
N VAL A 104 3.18 7.24 9.82
CA VAL A 104 3.28 6.85 8.40
C VAL A 104 3.69 5.39 8.21
N GLY A 105 3.90 4.70 9.33
CA GLY A 105 4.26 3.30 9.42
C GLY A 105 3.88 2.73 10.79
N CYS A 106 3.76 1.41 10.85
CA CYS A 106 3.60 0.68 12.09
C CYS A 106 4.16 -0.73 11.93
N GLY A 107 5.14 -1.09 12.75
CA GLY A 107 5.67 -2.44 12.86
C GLY A 107 5.05 -3.24 14.01
N GLU A 108 4.81 -4.53 13.77
CA GLU A 108 4.58 -5.48 14.84
C GLU A 108 5.84 -5.60 15.71
N TYR A 109 5.74 -5.21 16.99
CA TYR A 109 6.88 -5.22 17.90
C TYR A 109 7.26 -6.63 18.30
N PHE A 110 8.41 -7.09 17.81
CA PHE A 110 8.83 -8.49 17.77
C PHE A 110 7.77 -9.38 17.09
N GLY A 111 7.84 -9.41 15.77
CA GLY A 111 6.84 -10.01 14.88
C GLY A 111 7.30 -9.93 13.43
N ASN A 112 6.47 -10.31 12.48
CA ASN A 112 6.85 -10.51 11.07
C ASN A 112 5.97 -9.72 10.10
N ASP A 113 5.30 -8.69 10.59
CA ASP A 113 4.42 -7.84 9.81
C ASP A 113 4.66 -6.36 10.13
N PHE A 114 4.71 -5.52 9.10
CA PHE A 114 4.54 -4.08 9.27
C PHE A 114 3.75 -3.47 8.13
N VAL A 115 3.15 -2.30 8.38
CA VAL A 115 2.40 -1.55 7.39
C VAL A 115 2.95 -0.13 7.24
N VAL A 116 2.96 0.39 6.02
CA VAL A 116 3.38 1.76 5.72
C VAL A 116 2.44 2.44 4.73
N GLU A 117 2.38 3.76 4.81
CA GLU A 117 1.78 4.57 3.77
C GLU A 117 2.66 4.55 2.50
N SER A 118 2.06 4.15 1.37
CA SER A 118 2.77 3.98 0.09
C SER A 118 3.47 5.26 -0.36
N SER A 119 2.80 6.40 -0.18
CA SER A 119 3.30 7.71 -0.61
C SER A 119 4.59 8.11 0.12
N TYR A 120 4.69 7.79 1.41
CA TYR A 120 5.87 8.05 2.24
C TYR A 120 7.00 7.06 1.94
N ALA A 121 6.68 5.78 1.74
CA ALA A 121 7.65 4.77 1.35
C ALA A 121 8.30 5.06 -0.02
N ALA A 122 7.59 5.75 -0.91
CA ALA A 122 8.12 6.24 -2.19
C ALA A 122 8.92 7.55 -2.09
N GLY A 123 8.84 8.23 -0.94
CA GLY A 123 9.49 9.52 -0.71
C GLY A 123 10.99 9.41 -0.43
N SER A 124 11.63 10.57 -0.23
CA SER A 124 13.07 10.65 0.05
C SER A 124 13.49 9.96 1.35
N LEU A 125 12.56 9.76 2.29
CA LEU A 125 12.79 9.08 3.56
C LEU A 125 12.28 7.62 3.54
N GLY A 126 11.86 7.11 2.38
CA GLY A 126 11.23 5.80 2.27
C GLY A 126 12.14 4.65 2.72
N GLY A 127 13.45 4.73 2.42
CA GLY A 127 14.40 3.71 2.89
C GLY A 127 14.57 3.70 4.41
N GLU A 128 14.58 4.89 5.04
CA GLU A 128 14.59 5.03 6.50
C GLU A 128 13.30 4.49 7.11
N LEU A 129 12.14 4.81 6.52
CA LEU A 129 10.84 4.32 6.98
C LEU A 129 10.76 2.79 6.96
N LEU A 130 11.05 2.16 5.81
CA LEU A 130 10.98 0.70 5.71
C LEU A 130 11.98 0.01 6.64
N ALA A 131 13.19 0.56 6.79
CA ALA A 131 14.18 0.02 7.73
C ALA A 131 13.76 0.23 9.20
N HIS A 132 13.12 1.36 9.53
CA HIS A 132 12.63 1.64 10.87
C HIS A 132 11.58 0.60 11.29
N GLU A 133 10.58 0.36 10.44
CA GLU A 133 9.53 -0.61 10.74
C GLU A 133 10.06 -2.05 10.78
N LEU A 134 10.98 -2.41 9.88
CA LEU A 134 11.70 -3.69 9.97
C LEU A 134 12.49 -3.80 11.29
N GLY A 135 13.07 -2.69 11.77
CA GLY A 135 13.72 -2.62 13.08
C GLY A 135 12.79 -3.03 14.21
N HIS A 136 11.52 -2.59 14.20
CA HIS A 136 10.52 -3.01 15.19
C HIS A 136 10.20 -4.52 15.11
N ASN A 137 10.08 -5.09 13.91
CA ASN A 137 9.92 -6.53 13.71
C ASN A 137 11.10 -7.33 14.29
N LEU A 138 12.32 -6.81 14.13
CA LEU A 138 13.55 -7.36 14.71
C LEU A 138 13.68 -7.09 16.23
N GLY A 139 12.67 -6.46 16.83
CA GLY A 139 12.54 -6.21 18.26
C GLY A 139 13.17 -4.90 18.72
N LEU A 140 13.64 -4.02 17.84
CA LEU A 140 14.26 -2.78 18.27
C LEU A 140 13.21 -1.79 18.83
N PRO A 141 13.43 -1.23 20.04
CA PRO A 141 12.59 -0.18 20.59
C PRO A 141 12.98 1.19 20.01
N HIS A 142 12.10 2.18 20.17
CA HIS A 142 12.47 3.56 19.84
C HIS A 142 13.68 4.05 20.63
N LEU A 143 14.54 4.81 19.94
CA LEU A 143 15.66 5.56 20.52
C LEU A 143 15.52 7.04 20.17
N SER A 144 16.07 7.94 20.98
CA SER A 144 16.09 9.37 20.66
C SER A 144 17.44 9.77 20.06
N GLY A 145 17.44 10.68 19.07
CA GLY A 145 18.66 11.24 18.50
C GLY A 145 18.92 10.80 17.07
N ALA A 146 20.18 10.56 16.71
CA ALA A 146 20.58 10.26 15.33
C ALA A 146 20.61 8.76 15.03
N TYR A 147 19.56 8.03 15.43
CA TYR A 147 19.44 6.57 15.29
C TYR A 147 18.31 6.20 14.35
N LEU A 148 18.41 5.03 13.72
CA LEU A 148 17.35 4.47 12.87
C LEU A 148 16.01 4.43 13.60
N MET A 149 16.02 3.97 14.85
CA MET A 149 14.81 3.83 15.66
C MET A 149 14.29 5.15 16.25
N ASN A 150 14.65 6.31 15.68
CA ASN A 150 14.03 7.56 16.07
C ASN A 150 12.54 7.57 15.67
N PRO A 151 11.61 7.86 16.60
CA PRO A 151 10.17 7.87 16.30
C PRO A 151 9.76 8.95 15.28
N SER A 152 10.67 9.84 14.90
CA SER A 152 10.48 10.82 13.83
C SER A 152 11.54 10.61 12.77
N LEU A 153 11.10 10.34 11.53
CA LEU A 153 11.99 10.23 10.37
C LEU A 153 12.81 11.53 10.22
N ASN A 154 14.12 11.40 10.15
CA ASN A 154 15.05 12.53 10.24
C ASN A 154 16.34 12.33 9.44
N ASN A 155 16.35 11.35 8.54
CA ASN A 155 17.48 10.96 7.69
C ASN A 155 18.70 10.49 8.50
N ARG A 156 18.48 9.89 9.67
CA ARG A 156 19.52 9.26 10.49
C ARG A 156 19.20 7.80 10.66
N THR A 157 20.12 6.96 10.21
CA THR A 157 19.90 5.51 10.09
C THR A 157 20.87 4.68 10.91
N LEU A 158 21.60 5.29 11.84
CA LEU A 158 22.58 4.57 12.66
C LEU A 158 21.91 3.46 13.46
N ILE A 159 22.38 2.23 13.29
CA ILE A 159 22.06 1.08 14.14
C ILE A 159 23.27 0.85 15.06
N THR A 160 23.04 0.87 16.36
CA THR A 160 24.09 0.70 17.38
C THR A 160 24.50 -0.76 17.55
N GLU A 161 25.69 -1.03 18.08
CA GLU A 161 26.16 -2.40 18.35
C GLU A 161 25.17 -3.22 19.23
N PRO A 162 24.57 -2.66 20.32
CA PRO A 162 23.55 -3.38 21.08
C PRO A 162 22.27 -3.68 20.29
N GLU A 163 21.89 -2.82 19.34
CA GLU A 163 20.76 -3.10 18.44
C GLU A 163 21.11 -4.20 17.44
N VAL A 164 22.34 -4.23 16.91
CA VAL A 164 22.83 -5.33 16.06
C VAL A 164 22.75 -6.67 16.80
N GLU A 165 23.22 -6.74 18.05
CA GLU A 165 23.09 -7.96 18.87
C GLU A 165 21.63 -8.40 19.03
N ARG A 166 20.69 -7.45 19.11
CA ARG A 166 19.27 -7.73 19.25
C ARG A 166 18.66 -8.22 17.94
N ILE A 167 19.05 -7.61 16.81
CA ILE A 167 18.65 -8.05 15.46
C ILE A 167 19.03 -9.52 15.26
N PHE A 168 20.26 -9.91 15.59
CA PHE A 168 20.73 -11.30 15.43
C PHE A 168 20.06 -12.32 16.35
N ARG A 169 19.27 -11.89 17.35
CA ARG A 169 18.44 -12.78 18.17
C ARG A 169 17.04 -12.99 17.58
N SER A 170 16.68 -12.25 16.53
CA SER A 170 15.39 -12.40 15.87
C SER A 170 15.34 -13.68 15.03
N PRO A 171 14.24 -14.45 15.09
CA PRO A 171 14.04 -15.60 14.22
C PRO A 171 13.87 -15.23 12.73
N LEU A 172 13.74 -13.94 12.42
CA LEU A 172 13.65 -13.43 11.06
C LEU A 172 15.00 -13.35 10.37
N VAL A 173 16.09 -13.25 11.13
CA VAL A 173 17.44 -13.27 10.56
C VAL A 173 17.80 -14.73 10.30
N GLN A 174 17.77 -15.08 9.03
CA GLN A 174 18.14 -16.39 8.55
C GLN A 174 19.64 -16.42 8.27
N ASN A 175 20.23 -17.61 8.35
CA ASN A 175 21.65 -17.76 8.11
C ASN A 175 22.01 -19.09 7.44
N ASP A 176 23.10 -19.05 6.67
CA ASP A 176 23.79 -20.20 6.11
C ASP A 176 25.29 -19.94 6.26
N ASN A 177 25.90 -20.59 7.24
CA ASN A 177 27.27 -20.28 7.70
C ASN A 177 27.41 -18.80 8.09
N ASP A 178 28.34 -18.08 7.46
CA ASP A 178 28.66 -16.67 7.71
C ASP A 178 27.81 -15.69 6.88
N TYR A 179 26.77 -16.19 6.19
CA TYR A 179 25.89 -15.38 5.37
C TYR A 179 24.52 -15.25 6.02
N PHE A 180 24.02 -14.01 6.14
CA PHE A 180 22.77 -13.67 6.83
C PHE A 180 21.83 -12.93 5.90
N TRP A 181 20.53 -13.22 5.99
CA TRP A 181 19.51 -12.54 5.20
C TRP A 181 18.17 -12.45 5.92
N ILE A 182 17.30 -11.57 5.41
CA ILE A 182 15.89 -11.49 5.76
C ILE A 182 15.08 -11.55 4.47
N ASP A 183 14.14 -12.48 4.40
CA ASP A 183 13.20 -12.59 3.28
C ASP A 183 11.97 -11.73 3.54
N ILE A 184 11.55 -11.01 2.51
CA ILE A 184 10.49 -10.01 2.60
C ILE A 184 9.45 -10.25 1.51
N ASN A 185 8.18 -10.22 1.87
CA ASN A 185 7.07 -10.26 0.94
C ASN A 185 6.38 -8.90 0.90
N PRO A 186 6.47 -8.15 -0.22
CA PRO A 186 5.72 -6.92 -0.35
C PRO A 186 4.24 -7.23 -0.63
N VAL A 187 3.35 -6.69 0.20
CA VAL A 187 1.91 -6.95 0.14
C VAL A 187 1.16 -5.64 -0.11
N LEU A 188 0.43 -5.55 -1.21
CA LEU A 188 -0.42 -4.40 -1.52
C LEU A 188 -1.85 -4.67 -1.05
N ILE A 189 -2.43 -3.74 -0.29
CA ILE A 189 -3.87 -3.76 -0.01
C ILE A 189 -4.60 -2.98 -1.09
N VAL A 190 -5.65 -3.60 -1.65
CA VAL A 190 -6.44 -3.02 -2.73
C VAL A 190 -7.94 -3.08 -2.42
N ALA A 191 -8.69 -2.12 -2.95
CA ALA A 191 -10.16 -2.10 -2.85
C ALA A 191 -10.82 -3.20 -3.70
N GLU A 192 -10.19 -3.56 -4.81
CA GLU A 192 -10.67 -4.61 -5.71
C GLU A 192 -9.47 -5.29 -6.36
N ALA A 193 -9.64 -6.54 -6.76
CA ALA A 193 -8.57 -7.26 -7.44
C ALA A 193 -8.24 -6.53 -8.76
N THR A 194 -7.01 -6.07 -8.92
CA THR A 194 -6.53 -5.35 -10.11
C THR A 194 -6.65 -6.19 -11.39
N ARG A 195 -6.81 -7.51 -11.25
CA ARG A 195 -6.99 -8.46 -12.36
C ARG A 195 -8.44 -8.70 -12.78
N VAL A 196 -9.43 -8.09 -12.11
CA VAL A 196 -10.87 -8.34 -12.36
C VAL A 196 -11.70 -7.05 -12.40
N SER A 197 -11.14 -5.93 -12.86
CA SER A 197 -11.97 -4.77 -13.19
C SER A 197 -12.52 -4.93 -14.61
N GLU A 198 -13.84 -5.16 -14.74
CA GLU A 198 -14.55 -5.06 -16.02
C GLU A 198 -14.25 -3.66 -16.60
N PRO A 199 -13.65 -3.55 -17.80
CA PRO A 199 -13.10 -2.27 -18.22
C PRO A 199 -14.25 -1.28 -18.38
N ALA A 200 -14.07 -0.06 -17.88
CA ALA A 200 -15.03 1.05 -18.03
C ALA A 200 -15.47 1.28 -19.49
N SER A 201 -14.70 0.76 -20.45
CA SER A 201 -15.10 0.64 -21.85
C SER A 201 -16.42 -0.09 -22.04
N VAL A 202 -16.75 -1.15 -21.29
CA VAL A 202 -18.03 -1.89 -21.42
C VAL A 202 -19.21 -0.98 -21.09
N PHE A 203 -19.11 -0.17 -20.03
CA PHE A 203 -20.12 0.83 -19.68
C PHE A 203 -20.20 1.98 -20.69
N MET A 204 -19.07 2.44 -21.22
CA MET A 204 -19.08 3.44 -22.31
C MET A 204 -19.66 2.89 -23.62
N PHE A 205 -19.33 1.65 -24.00
CA PHE A 205 -19.84 1.02 -25.20
C PHE A 205 -21.35 0.75 -25.09
N SER A 206 -21.83 0.28 -23.94
CA SER A 206 -23.27 0.04 -23.72
C SER A 206 -24.08 1.35 -23.67
N SER A 207 -23.54 2.41 -23.05
CA SER A 207 -24.19 3.73 -23.07
C SER A 207 -24.20 4.37 -24.47
N LEU A 208 -23.11 4.26 -25.24
CA LEU A 208 -23.09 4.67 -26.65
C LEU A 208 -24.11 3.89 -27.49
N LEU A 209 -24.22 2.56 -27.29
CA LEU A 209 -25.18 1.73 -28.01
C LEU A 209 -26.62 2.16 -27.73
N LEU A 210 -26.94 2.47 -26.47
CA LEU A 210 -28.25 3.01 -26.09
C LEU A 210 -28.51 4.35 -26.78
N VAL A 211 -27.56 5.28 -26.80
CA VAL A 211 -27.70 6.58 -27.51
C VAL A 211 -27.91 6.38 -29.02
N PHE A 212 -27.22 5.43 -29.64
CA PHE A 212 -27.41 5.09 -31.05
C PHE A 212 -28.79 4.47 -31.33
N LEU A 213 -29.27 3.59 -30.46
CA LEU A 213 -30.61 2.99 -30.59
C LEU A 213 -31.73 4.02 -30.38
N PHE A 214 -31.59 4.92 -29.40
CA PHE A 214 -32.54 6.00 -29.15
C PHE A 214 -32.54 7.08 -30.24
N SER A 215 -31.39 7.37 -30.86
CA SER A 215 -31.34 8.31 -31.99
C SER A 215 -31.96 7.73 -33.26
N ARG A 216 -31.80 6.42 -33.51
CA ARG A 216 -32.47 5.72 -34.61
C ARG A 216 -33.99 5.67 -34.46
N SER A 217 -34.51 5.44 -33.24
CA SER A 217 -35.97 5.40 -33.03
C SER A 217 -36.63 6.76 -33.33
N ARG A 218 -35.98 7.87 -32.92
CA ARG A 218 -36.47 9.23 -33.23
C ARG A 218 -36.45 9.56 -34.72
N HIS A 219 -35.42 9.10 -35.44
CA HIS A 219 -35.32 9.35 -36.88
C HIS A 219 -36.38 8.58 -37.68
N ARG A 220 -36.75 7.37 -37.24
CA ARG A 220 -37.81 6.58 -37.86
C ARG A 220 -39.20 7.19 -37.63
N SER A 221 -39.51 7.65 -36.41
CA SER A 221 -40.77 8.34 -36.12
C SER A 221 -40.94 9.65 -36.90
N TYR A 222 -39.84 10.35 -37.23
CA TYR A 222 -39.91 11.56 -38.07
C TYR A 222 -40.32 11.25 -39.51
N TYR A 223 -39.77 10.18 -40.11
CA TYR A 223 -40.12 9.78 -41.49
C TYR A 223 -41.51 9.15 -41.62
N GLU A 224 -41.98 8.42 -40.61
CA GLU A 224 -43.37 7.90 -40.59
C GLU A 224 -44.42 9.02 -40.42
N SER A 225 -44.03 10.21 -39.95
CA SER A 225 -44.92 11.38 -39.83
C SER A 225 -45.00 12.27 -41.09
N ILE A 226 -44.20 11.97 -42.12
CA ILE A 226 -44.06 12.77 -43.35
C ILE A 226 -44.45 11.95 -44.61
N ALA A 227 -44.74 10.66 -44.48
CA ALA A 227 -45.34 9.90 -45.56
C ALA A 227 -46.82 10.30 -45.74
N PRO A 228 -47.26 10.66 -46.97
CA PRO A 228 -48.64 11.07 -47.25
C PRO A 228 -49.67 9.94 -47.10
#